data_AF-A0A4Q4CPT7-F1
#
_entry.id   AF-A0A4Q4CPT7-F1
#
_cell.length_a   1.000
_cell.length_b   1.000
_cell.length_c   1.000
_cell.angle_alpha   90.00
_cell.angle_beta   90.00
_cell.angle_gamma   90.00
#
_symmetry.space_group_name_H-M   'P 1'
#
loop_
_entity.id
_entity.type
_entity.pdbx_description
1 polymer ?
#
loop_
_entity_poly.entity_id
_entity_poly.type
_entity_poly.pdbx_seq_one_letter_code
_entity_poly.pdbx_strand_id
1 'polypeptide(L)'
;MESAVPVQPGTDPAEVLHRIFGHPAFRGRQEEIVHHVMDGGSGLVLMPTGGGKSLCFQVPALCRDGLGVVISPLIALMEDQVAAMRQQGVAAAALHSDLPEDQAREVRRDLARGAIKLLYISPERLSFDNTLSRLAERPIALF
;
A
#
# COMPACT_ATOMS: atom_id res chain seq x y z
N MET A 1 14.38 16.99 -11.07
CA MET A 1 14.28 15.62 -11.63
C MET A 1 14.66 14.69 -10.49
N GLU A 2 13.74 14.53 -9.55
CA GLU A 2 13.98 13.76 -8.32
C GLU A 2 13.78 12.28 -8.68
N SER A 3 14.83 11.49 -8.57
CA SER A 3 14.79 10.05 -8.83
C SER A 3 13.83 9.40 -7.84
N ALA A 4 12.86 8.61 -8.33
CA ALA A 4 12.07 7.72 -7.50
C ALA A 4 13.02 6.89 -6.63
N VAL A 5 12.78 6.86 -5.32
CA VAL A 5 13.61 6.10 -4.38
C VAL A 5 13.20 4.64 -4.48
N PRO A 6 14.06 3.73 -4.99
CA PRO A 6 13.71 2.32 -5.05
C PRO A 6 13.69 1.77 -3.61
N VAL A 7 12.51 1.46 -3.10
CA VAL A 7 12.37 0.67 -1.88
C VAL A 7 12.75 -0.77 -2.23
N GLN A 8 13.85 -1.25 -1.64
CA GLN A 8 14.32 -2.62 -1.88
C GLN A 8 13.64 -3.60 -0.91
N PRO A 9 13.35 -4.83 -1.35
CA PRO A 9 12.85 -5.87 -0.46
C PRO A 9 13.86 -6.19 0.66
N GLY A 10 13.37 -6.46 1.87
CA GLY A 10 14.23 -6.73 3.03
C GLY A 10 14.85 -5.48 3.67
N THR A 11 14.35 -4.29 3.32
CA THR A 11 14.73 -3.04 3.99
C THR A 11 14.21 -3.01 5.43
N ASP A 12 15.00 -2.45 6.34
CA ASP A 12 14.63 -2.22 7.74
C ASP A 12 13.37 -1.32 7.83
N PRO A 13 12.31 -1.74 8.54
CA PRO A 13 11.09 -0.94 8.69
C PRO A 13 11.34 0.44 9.32
N ALA A 14 12.34 0.58 10.21
CA ALA A 14 12.71 1.88 10.77
C ALA A 14 13.33 2.81 9.72
N GLU A 15 14.09 2.26 8.77
CA GLU A 15 14.66 3.02 7.67
C GLU A 15 13.56 3.50 6.70
N VAL A 16 12.60 2.63 6.36
CA VAL A 16 11.44 3.02 5.54
C VAL A 16 10.62 4.09 6.25
N LEU A 17 10.36 3.93 7.55
CA LEU A 17 9.65 4.91 8.36
C LEU A 17 10.32 6.30 8.29
N HIS A 18 11.65 6.33 8.44
CA HIS A 18 12.39 7.57 8.40
C HIS A 18 12.42 8.19 7.00
N ARG A 19 12.78 7.41 5.97
CA ARG A 19 13.04 7.92 4.62
C ARG A 19 11.77 8.30 3.85
N ILE A 20 10.70 7.52 4.02
CA ILE A 20 9.45 7.70 3.26
C ILE A 20 8.44 8.54 4.05
N PHE A 21 8.37 8.36 5.37
CA PHE A 21 7.37 9.03 6.20
C PHE A 21 7.94 10.17 7.05
N GLY A 22 9.26 10.38 7.06
CA GLY A 22 9.91 11.45 7.82
C GLY A 22 9.77 11.29 9.33
N HIS A 23 9.41 10.11 9.82
CA HIS A 23 9.19 9.86 11.24
C HIS A 23 10.47 9.28 11.88
N PRO A 24 10.95 9.82 13.00
CA PRO A 24 12.22 9.40 13.58
C PRO A 24 12.15 8.04 14.29
N ALA A 25 10.95 7.62 14.72
CA ALA A 25 10.72 6.36 15.40
C ALA A 25 9.22 5.99 15.35
N PHE A 26 8.93 4.69 15.48
CA PHE A 26 7.59 4.19 15.68
C PHE A 26 7.00 4.69 17.01
N ARG A 27 5.67 4.80 17.08
CA ARG A 27 4.95 5.24 18.28
C ARG A 27 4.14 4.09 18.88
N GLY A 28 4.19 3.95 20.20
CA GLY A 28 3.41 2.94 20.91
C GLY A 28 3.69 1.53 20.38
N ARG A 29 2.64 0.83 19.96
CA ARG A 29 2.72 -0.55 19.45
C ARG A 29 2.95 -0.67 17.94
N GLN A 30 3.20 0.43 17.23
CA GLN A 30 3.37 0.41 15.77
C GLN A 30 4.49 -0.55 15.34
N GLU A 31 5.64 -0.51 16.00
CA GLU A 31 6.80 -1.36 15.67
C GLU A 31 6.46 -2.85 15.82
N GLU A 32 5.87 -3.24 16.95
CA GLU A 32 5.39 -4.61 17.20
C GLU A 32 4.43 -5.10 16.10
N ILE A 33 3.47 -4.25 15.72
CA ILE A 33 2.50 -4.57 14.67
C ILE A 33 3.19 -4.70 13.30
N VAL A 34 4.11 -3.78 12.97
CA VAL A 34 4.84 -3.80 11.70
C VAL A 34 5.66 -5.08 11.59
N HIS A 35 6.44 -5.44 12.62
CA HIS A 35 7.21 -6.68 12.62
C HIS A 35 6.31 -7.92 12.51
N HIS A 36 5.20 -7.99 13.26
CA HIS A 36 4.24 -9.08 13.15
C HIS A 36 3.71 -9.26 11.72
N VAL A 37 3.38 -8.17 11.03
CA VAL A 37 2.91 -8.21 9.63
C VAL A 37 4.05 -8.52 8.66
N MET A 38 5.27 -8.06 8.94
CA MET A 38 6.46 -8.40 8.14
C MET A 38 6.76 -9.89 8.17
N ASP A 39 6.56 -10.54 9.31
CA ASP A 39 6.77 -11.97 9.51
C ASP A 39 5.63 -12.84 8.93
N GLY A 40 4.66 -12.22 8.24
CA GLY A 40 3.53 -12.93 7.64
C GLY A 40 2.34 -13.14 8.56
N GLY A 41 2.34 -12.54 9.75
CA GLY A 41 1.25 -12.63 10.71
C GLY A 41 0.02 -11.80 10.31
N SER A 42 -1.16 -12.34 10.61
CA SER A 42 -2.44 -11.63 10.51
C SER A 42 -2.82 -10.99 11.84
N GLY A 43 -3.51 -9.85 11.84
CA GLY A 43 -3.90 -9.19 13.08
C GLY A 43 -5.05 -8.20 12.95
N LEU A 44 -5.73 -7.94 14.08
CA LEU A 44 -6.72 -6.88 14.21
C LEU A 44 -6.10 -5.70 14.97
N VAL A 45 -5.98 -4.56 14.28
CA VAL A 45 -5.35 -3.36 14.84
C VAL A 45 -6.42 -2.32 15.18
N LEU A 46 -6.60 -2.07 16.48
CA LEU A 46 -7.52 -1.06 17.00
C LEU A 46 -6.72 0.15 17.47
N MET A 47 -6.84 1.25 16.74
CA MET A 47 -6.13 2.51 17.03
C MET A 47 -7.06 3.70 16.77
N PRO A 48 -6.97 4.78 17.56
CA PRO A 48 -7.72 6.00 17.30
C PRO A 48 -7.32 6.64 15.97
N THR A 49 -8.20 7.46 15.40
CA THR A 49 -7.86 8.32 14.25
C THR A 49 -6.65 9.17 14.59
N GLY A 50 -5.72 9.33 13.64
CA GLY A 50 -4.44 10.02 13.88
C GLY A 50 -3.39 9.19 14.64
N GLY A 51 -3.73 7.98 15.12
CA GLY A 51 -2.79 7.07 15.79
C GLY A 51 -1.74 6.44 14.86
N GLY A 52 -1.75 6.76 13.56
CA GLY A 52 -0.78 6.24 12.59
C GLY A 52 -1.02 4.79 12.16
N LYS A 53 -2.28 4.32 12.21
CA LYS A 53 -2.66 2.96 11.77
C LYS A 53 -2.25 2.64 10.32
N SER A 54 -2.18 3.65 9.44
CA SER A 54 -1.75 3.44 8.06
C SER A 54 -0.31 2.93 7.97
N LEU A 55 0.58 3.43 8.82
CA LEU A 55 1.98 2.99 8.88
C LEU A 55 2.08 1.48 9.17
N CYS A 56 1.15 0.93 9.97
CA CYS A 56 1.12 -0.48 10.34
C CYS A 56 0.89 -1.44 9.15
N PHE A 57 0.40 -0.95 8.00
CA PHE A 57 0.30 -1.74 6.77
C PHE A 57 1.12 -1.16 5.61
N GLN A 58 1.38 0.16 5.58
CA GLN A 58 2.17 0.78 4.52
C GLN A 58 3.65 0.41 4.64
N VAL A 59 4.24 0.51 5.84
CA VAL A 59 5.64 0.14 6.06
C VAL A 59 5.89 -1.32 5.69
N PRO A 60 5.13 -2.32 6.18
CA PRO A 60 5.37 -3.71 5.79
C PRO A 60 5.12 -3.96 4.30
N ALA A 61 4.14 -3.28 3.67
CA ALA A 61 3.92 -3.40 2.23
C ALA A 61 5.13 -2.95 1.42
N LEU A 62 5.83 -1.92 1.90
CA LEU A 62 7.06 -1.40 1.32
C LEU A 62 8.26 -2.33 1.57
N CYS A 63 8.38 -2.91 2.75
CA CYS A 63 9.53 -3.74 3.13
C CYS A 63 9.50 -5.15 2.50
N ARG A 64 8.30 -5.74 2.33
CA ARG A 64 8.12 -7.10 1.81
C ARG A 64 8.16 -7.12 0.29
N ASP A 65 8.57 -8.24 -0.29
CA ASP A 65 8.44 -8.48 -1.73
C ASP A 65 6.98 -8.53 -2.19
N GLY A 66 6.72 -8.03 -3.39
CA GLY A 66 5.39 -8.07 -4.01
C GLY A 66 4.53 -6.83 -3.79
N LEU A 67 3.23 -6.98 -4.11
CA LEU A 67 2.21 -5.94 -4.10
C LEU A 67 1.53 -5.88 -2.73
N GLY A 68 1.50 -4.71 -2.10
CA GLY A 68 0.60 -4.43 -0.99
C GLY A 68 -0.79 -4.05 -1.52
N VAL A 69 -1.84 -4.69 -1.00
CA VAL A 69 -3.23 -4.38 -1.31
C VAL A 69 -3.88 -3.77 -0.08
N VAL A 70 -4.61 -2.67 -0.24
CA VAL A 70 -5.35 -2.00 0.84
C VAL A 70 -6.79 -1.85 0.42
N ILE A 71 -7.68 -2.51 1.14
CA ILE A 71 -9.13 -2.44 0.87
C ILE A 71 -9.72 -1.31 1.71
N SER A 72 -10.35 -0.33 1.07
CA SER A 72 -10.96 0.81 1.76
C SER A 72 -12.30 1.19 1.11
N PRO A 73 -13.37 1.44 1.90
CA PRO A 73 -14.63 1.94 1.37
C PRO A 73 -14.60 3.46 1.11
N LEU A 74 -13.57 4.19 1.57
CA LEU A 74 -13.53 5.65 1.51
C LEU A 74 -12.66 6.13 0.35
N ILE A 75 -13.28 6.43 -0.80
CA ILE A 75 -12.58 6.87 -2.02
C ILE A 75 -11.70 8.10 -1.77
N ALA A 76 -12.22 9.14 -1.10
CA ALA A 76 -11.45 10.33 -0.79
C ALA A 76 -10.16 10.01 0.01
N LEU A 77 -10.26 9.09 0.98
CA LEU A 77 -9.09 8.64 1.74
C LEU A 77 -8.11 7.87 0.84
N MET A 78 -8.60 7.03 -0.07
CA MET A 78 -7.74 6.30 -1.01
C MET A 78 -6.91 7.26 -1.86
N GLU A 79 -7.56 8.28 -2.44
CA GLU A 79 -6.90 9.29 -3.26
C GLU A 79 -5.86 10.09 -2.46
N ASP A 80 -6.21 10.54 -1.26
CA ASP A 80 -5.29 11.27 -0.38
C ASP A 80 -4.05 10.42 -0.03
N GLN A 81 -4.26 9.14 0.30
CA GLN A 81 -3.16 8.23 0.61
C GLN A 81 -2.28 7.95 -0.62
N VAL A 82 -2.88 7.70 -1.79
CA VAL A 82 -2.13 7.46 -3.03
C VAL A 82 -1.33 8.70 -3.44
N ALA A 83 -1.92 9.89 -3.34
CA ALA A 83 -1.23 11.15 -3.61
C ALA A 83 -0.03 11.34 -2.68
N ALA A 84 -0.21 11.12 -1.37
CA ALA A 84 0.87 11.21 -0.40
C ALA A 84 2.00 10.21 -0.69
N MET A 85 1.67 8.95 -1.00
CA MET A 85 2.66 7.92 -1.31
C MET A 85 3.42 8.23 -2.61
N ARG A 86 2.74 8.73 -3.64
CA ARG A 86 3.38 9.14 -4.91
C ARG A 86 4.33 10.32 -4.73
N GLN A 87 3.99 11.28 -3.87
CA GLN A 87 4.89 12.39 -3.53
C GLN A 87 6.20 11.91 -2.89
N GLN A 88 6.16 10.78 -2.18
CA GLN A 88 7.36 10.13 -1.61
C GLN A 88 8.06 9.17 -2.58
N GLY A 89 7.67 9.18 -3.87
CA GLY A 89 8.26 8.33 -4.90
C GLY A 89 7.80 6.87 -4.89
N VAL A 90 6.77 6.53 -4.11
CA VAL A 90 6.20 5.17 -4.09
C VAL A 90 5.24 4.98 -5.25
N ALA A 91 5.39 3.86 -5.96
CA ALA A 91 4.48 3.44 -7.02
C ALA A 91 3.13 2.98 -6.44
N ALA A 92 2.29 3.95 -6.06
CA ALA A 92 0.96 3.72 -5.51
C ALA A 92 -0.13 4.00 -6.55
N ALA A 93 -1.25 3.29 -6.46
CA ALA A 93 -2.43 3.50 -7.29
C ALA A 93 -3.72 3.23 -6.51
N ALA A 94 -4.82 3.83 -6.96
CA ALA A 94 -6.16 3.55 -6.49
C ALA A 94 -7.00 2.92 -7.61
N LEU A 95 -7.92 2.03 -7.26
CA LEU A 95 -8.93 1.48 -8.15
C LEU A 95 -10.30 1.47 -7.45
N HIS A 96 -11.20 2.34 -7.87
CA HIS A 96 -12.56 2.47 -7.32
C HIS A 96 -13.59 2.71 -8.44
N SER A 97 -14.88 2.79 -8.09
CA SER A 97 -15.98 3.00 -9.05
C SER A 97 -15.85 4.30 -9.84
N ASP A 98 -15.47 5.37 -9.15
CA ASP A 98 -15.48 6.73 -9.70
C ASP A 98 -14.25 7.06 -10.56
N LEU A 99 -13.30 6.12 -10.67
CA LEU A 99 -12.10 6.31 -11.48
C LEU A 99 -12.47 6.24 -12.98
N PRO A 100 -12.12 7.25 -13.78
CA PRO A 100 -12.37 7.23 -15.23
C PRO A 100 -11.79 5.98 -15.90
N GLU A 101 -12.51 5.41 -16.88
CA GLU A 101 -12.18 4.09 -17.43
C GLU A 101 -10.84 4.03 -18.18
N ASP A 102 -10.38 5.15 -18.74
CA ASP A 102 -9.02 5.30 -19.27
C ASP A 102 -7.95 5.18 -18.18
N GLN A 103 -8.13 5.87 -17.04
CA GLN A 103 -7.23 5.77 -15.89
C GLN A 103 -7.29 4.37 -15.24
N ALA A 104 -8.48 3.79 -15.10
CA ALA A 104 -8.65 2.44 -14.59
C ALA A 104 -7.94 1.41 -15.49
N ARG A 105 -8.00 1.57 -16.83
CA ARG A 105 -7.23 0.73 -17.76
C ARG A 105 -5.73 0.86 -17.56
N GLU A 106 -5.23 2.07 -17.32
CA GLU A 106 -3.80 2.27 -17.01
C GLU A 106 -3.39 1.59 -15.71
N VAL A 107 -4.15 1.76 -14.63
CA VAL A 107 -3.90 1.07 -13.35
C VAL A 107 -3.89 -0.45 -13.53
N ARG A 108 -4.85 -1.01 -14.29
CA ARG A 108 -4.90 -2.44 -14.59
C ARG A 108 -3.69 -2.92 -15.41
N ARG A 109 -3.19 -2.11 -16.34
CA ARG A 109 -1.96 -2.40 -17.10
C ARG A 109 -0.73 -2.39 -16.19
N ASP A 110 -0.66 -1.40 -15.31
CA ASP A 110 0.44 -1.22 -14.36
C ASP A 110 0.48 -2.34 -13.31
N LEU A 111 -0.69 -2.79 -12.87
CA LEU A 111 -0.85 -3.97 -12.04
C LEU A 111 -0.31 -5.22 -12.74
N ALA A 112 -0.74 -5.47 -13.98
CA ALA A 112 -0.34 -6.65 -14.74
C ALA A 112 1.18 -6.74 -14.97
N ARG A 113 1.84 -5.60 -15.27
CA ARG A 113 3.30 -5.54 -15.44
C ARG A 113 4.08 -5.51 -14.12
N GLY A 114 3.40 -5.46 -12.98
CA GLY A 114 4.06 -5.40 -11.68
C GLY A 114 4.70 -4.05 -11.33
N ALA A 115 4.21 -2.97 -11.94
CA ALA A 115 4.73 -1.62 -11.69
C ALA A 115 4.11 -0.94 -10.47
N ILE A 116 3.17 -1.59 -9.78
CA ILE A 116 2.50 -1.06 -8.58
C ILE A 116 3.06 -1.74 -7.35
N LYS A 117 3.50 -0.94 -6.38
CA LYS A 117 3.95 -1.39 -5.06
C LYS A 117 2.82 -1.42 -4.04
N LEU A 118 1.91 -0.45 -4.10
CA LEU A 118 0.78 -0.33 -3.18
C LEU A 118 -0.51 0.00 -3.95
N LEU A 119 -1.50 -0.87 -3.88
CA LEU A 119 -2.80 -0.69 -4.52
C LEU A 119 -3.88 -0.48 -3.46
N TYR A 120 -4.51 0.69 -3.49
CA TYR A 120 -5.78 0.92 -2.80
C TYR A 120 -6.93 0.46 -3.70
N ILE A 121 -7.86 -0.33 -3.18
CA ILE A 121 -8.99 -0.83 -3.96
C ILE A 121 -10.29 -0.75 -3.16
N SER A 122 -11.38 -0.35 -3.83
CA SER A 122 -12.71 -0.38 -3.21
C SER A 122 -13.26 -1.81 -3.15
N PRO A 123 -14.04 -2.18 -2.13
CA PRO A 123 -14.63 -3.53 -2.01
C PRO A 123 -15.43 -3.95 -3.24
N GLU A 124 -16.12 -3.01 -3.87
CA GLU A 124 -16.91 -3.25 -5.08
C GLU A 124 -15.99 -3.64 -6.24
N ARG A 125 -14.89 -2.91 -6.46
CA ARG A 125 -13.96 -3.20 -7.56
C ARG A 125 -13.23 -4.53 -7.43
N LEU A 126 -13.02 -5.03 -6.21
CA LEU A 126 -12.48 -6.38 -5.97
C LEU A 126 -13.33 -7.46 -6.64
N SER A 127 -14.66 -7.32 -6.59
CA SER A 127 -15.60 -8.32 -7.11
C SER A 127 -15.85 -8.18 -8.62
N PHE A 128 -15.35 -7.10 -9.25
CA PHE A 128 -15.58 -6.79 -10.66
C PHE A 128 -14.35 -7.06 -11.53
N ASP A 129 -14.58 -7.18 -12.84
CA ASP A 129 -13.56 -7.17 -13.90
C ASP A 129 -12.42 -8.20 -13.74
N ASN A 130 -12.72 -9.36 -13.14
CA ASN A 130 -11.73 -10.41 -12.87
C ASN A 130 -10.56 -9.93 -12.01
N THR A 131 -10.75 -8.89 -11.20
CA THR A 131 -9.68 -8.23 -10.43
C THR A 131 -9.04 -9.20 -9.44
N LEU A 132 -9.83 -9.99 -8.72
CA LEU A 132 -9.32 -11.03 -7.81
C LEU A 132 -8.37 -12.01 -8.51
N SER A 133 -8.72 -12.52 -9.69
CA SER A 133 -7.85 -13.43 -10.44
C SER A 133 -6.55 -12.77 -10.86
N ARG A 134 -6.59 -11.50 -11.29
CA ARG A 134 -5.38 -10.73 -11.62
C ARG A 134 -4.49 -10.50 -10.40
N LEU A 135 -5.08 -10.26 -9.22
CA LEU A 135 -4.32 -10.14 -7.98
C LEU A 135 -3.67 -11.48 -7.60
N ALA A 136 -4.35 -12.61 -7.82
CA ALA A 136 -3.83 -13.95 -7.56
C ALA A 136 -2.62 -14.31 -8.46
N GLU A 137 -2.48 -13.68 -9.62
CA GLU A 137 -1.31 -13.83 -10.51
C GLU A 137 -0.10 -12.99 -10.08
N ARG A 138 -0.23 -12.14 -9.05
CA ARG A 138 0.85 -11.29 -8.54
C ARG A 138 1.45 -11.87 -7.27
N PRO A 139 2.76 -11.69 -7.02
CA PRO A 139 3.31 -11.88 -5.68
C PRO A 139 2.68 -10.83 -4.76
N ILE A 140 1.95 -11.27 -3.73
CA ILE A 140 1.29 -10.40 -2.76
C ILE A 140 2.19 -10.24 -1.53
N ALA A 141 2.52 -8.98 -1.22
CA ALA A 141 3.23 -8.61 0.00
C ALA A 141 2.30 -8.72 1.21
N LEU A 142 1.11 -8.11 1.13
CA LEU A 142 0.05 -8.17 2.14
C LEU A 142 -1.28 -7.71 1.54
N PHE A 143 -2.39 -8.01 2.22
CA PHE A 143 -3.74 -7.56 1.87
C PHE A 143 -4.62 -7.43 3.12
#